data_AF-A0A5C7HMQ7-F1
#
_entry.id   AF-A0A5C7HMQ7-F1
#
_cell.length_a   1.000
_cell.length_b   1.000
_cell.length_c   1.000
_cell.angle_alpha   90.00
_cell.angle_beta   90.00
_cell.angle_gamma   90.00
#
_symmetry.space_group_name_H-M   'P 1'
#
loop_
_entity.id
_entity.type
_entity.pdbx_description
1 polymer ?
#
loop_
_entity_poly.entity_id
_entity_poly.type
_entity_poly.pdbx_seq_one_letter_code
_entity_poly.pdbx_strand_id
1 'polypeptide(L)'
;MRVGRSMNTMKKEKVGSMVMDMRACTYKEEDLVKAVPDDHKKFLANMVFIHEEDDVSIETEDGIKYCKLIDVHAGLEKGKNVEEQLKRLKAKDTGVSKVEALSGRKNVQDIPQELTEKPTIIVSGHHGKLHIDGLSLIIDEGGGLPNNPVAAIVLPSKKIVRDTDNVVKEL
;
A
#
# COMPACT_ATOMS: atom_id res chain seq x y z
N MET A 1 67.49 29.44 -10.96
CA MET A 1 66.96 28.83 -12.20
C MET A 1 66.02 27.69 -11.78
N ARG A 2 64.79 27.66 -12.34
CA ARG A 2 63.63 26.73 -12.07
C ARG A 2 62.99 26.90 -10.69
N VAL A 3 61.77 27.43 -10.50
CA VAL A 3 60.43 27.28 -11.12
C VAL A 3 59.88 25.85 -11.04
N GLY A 4 58.74 25.70 -10.34
CA GLY A 4 57.87 24.52 -10.36
C GLY A 4 56.91 24.50 -9.15
N ARG A 5 55.83 25.28 -9.18
CA ARG A 5 54.43 24.90 -9.48
C ARG A 5 53.69 24.14 -8.37
N SER A 6 52.69 24.85 -7.84
CA SER A 6 51.55 24.43 -7.04
C SER A 6 50.94 23.09 -7.48
N MET A 7 50.58 22.26 -6.49
CA MET A 7 49.55 21.23 -6.63
C MET A 7 48.50 21.44 -5.54
N ASN A 8 47.45 22.16 -5.92
CA ASN A 8 46.14 22.11 -5.27
C ASN A 8 45.66 20.66 -5.26
N THR A 9 45.56 20.04 -4.10
CA THR A 9 44.84 18.77 -3.94
C THR A 9 43.36 19.08 -3.72
N MET A 10 42.60 19.03 -4.82
CA MET A 10 41.14 19.02 -4.80
C MET A 10 40.66 17.84 -3.93
N LYS A 11 40.01 18.16 -2.81
CA LYS A 11 39.17 17.21 -2.08
C LYS A 11 38.01 16.85 -3.02
N LYS A 12 38.05 15.65 -3.60
CA LYS A 12 36.91 15.08 -4.32
C LYS A 12 35.78 14.88 -3.32
N GLU A 13 34.70 15.63 -3.49
CA GLU A 13 33.38 15.30 -2.95
C GLU A 13 33.02 13.89 -3.39
N LYS A 14 32.96 12.96 -2.44
CA LYS A 14 32.15 11.76 -2.59
C LYS A 14 30.76 12.13 -2.11
N VAL A 15 29.91 12.59 -3.02
CA VAL A 15 28.46 12.47 -2.82
C VAL A 15 28.15 10.98 -2.96
N GLY A 16 28.33 10.26 -1.86
CA GLY A 16 27.88 8.89 -1.74
C GLY A 16 26.35 8.92 -1.73
N SER A 17 25.75 8.51 -2.84
CA SER A 17 24.36 8.05 -2.85
C SER A 17 24.28 6.84 -1.91
N MET A 18 23.97 7.09 -0.64
CA MET A 18 23.77 6.06 0.36
C MET A 18 22.39 5.44 0.09
N VAL A 19 22.35 4.48 -0.85
CA VAL A 19 21.22 3.57 -0.94
C VAL A 19 21.32 2.68 0.29
N MET A 20 20.51 2.99 1.30
CA MET A 20 20.37 2.17 2.50
C MET A 20 19.87 0.79 2.07
N ASP A 21 20.68 -0.25 2.21
CA ASP A 21 20.18 -1.62 2.15
C ASP A 21 19.29 -1.84 3.38
N MET A 22 17.98 -1.88 3.15
CA MET A 22 16.97 -2.07 4.21
C MET A 22 17.05 -3.46 4.86
N ARG A 23 17.80 -4.42 4.28
CA ARG A 23 17.90 -5.81 4.75
C ARG A 23 19.22 -6.18 5.42
N ALA A 24 20.19 -5.26 5.47
CA ALA A 24 21.49 -5.56 6.05
C ALA A 24 21.91 -4.50 7.06
N CYS A 25 21.50 -4.64 8.33
CA CYS A 25 22.40 -4.46 9.47
C CYS A 25 21.69 -4.69 10.81
N THR A 26 22.45 -5.21 11.75
CA THR A 26 22.24 -5.16 13.19
C THR A 26 22.23 -3.70 13.67
N TYR A 27 21.19 -2.95 13.38
CA TYR A 27 21.00 -1.60 13.92
C TYR A 27 20.28 -1.69 15.26
N LYS A 28 20.74 -0.93 16.26
CA LYS A 28 19.93 -0.68 17.44
C LYS A 28 18.74 0.17 17.02
N GLU A 29 17.60 0.04 17.69
CA GLU A 29 16.37 0.79 17.40
C GLU A 29 16.62 2.31 17.24
N GLU A 30 17.50 2.85 18.08
CA GLU A 30 17.89 4.27 18.07
C GLU A 30 18.55 4.72 16.76
N ASP A 31 19.28 3.83 16.08
CA ASP A 31 19.95 4.14 14.83
C ASP A 31 18.93 4.25 13.69
N LEU A 32 17.86 3.43 13.72
CA LEU A 32 16.79 3.50 12.74
C LEU A 32 16.00 4.81 12.86
N VAL A 33 15.63 5.22 14.07
CA VAL A 33 14.87 6.47 14.30
C VAL A 33 15.65 7.69 13.77
N LYS A 34 16.98 7.68 13.88
CA LYS A 34 17.87 8.73 13.35
C LYS A 34 18.04 8.62 11.83
N ALA A 35 18.09 7.41 11.27
CA ALA A 35 18.30 7.18 9.85
C ALA A 35 17.07 7.52 8.99
N VAL A 36 15.85 7.40 9.52
CA VAL A 36 14.63 7.73 8.77
C VAL A 36 14.52 9.26 8.60
N PRO A 37 14.49 9.79 7.36
CA PRO A 37 14.30 11.21 7.10
C PRO A 37 12.99 11.75 7.68
N ASP A 38 12.96 13.02 8.08
CA ASP A 38 11.77 13.62 8.68
C ASP A 38 10.57 13.67 7.71
N ASP A 39 10.83 13.84 6.42
CA ASP A 39 9.78 13.74 5.39
C ASP A 39 9.16 12.33 5.31
N HIS A 40 9.96 11.28 5.53
CA HIS A 40 9.46 9.92 5.57
C HIS A 40 8.66 9.66 6.85
N LYS A 41 9.08 10.20 8.00
CA LYS A 41 8.29 10.16 9.25
C LYS A 41 6.94 10.85 9.07
N LYS A 42 6.94 12.02 8.42
CA LYS A 42 5.72 12.78 8.09
C LYS A 42 4.80 11.99 7.16
N PHE A 43 5.36 11.34 6.13
CA PHE A 43 4.61 10.45 5.26
C PHE A 43 3.94 9.31 6.05
N LEU A 44 4.70 8.61 6.90
CA LEU A 44 4.19 7.51 7.72
C LEU A 44 3.10 7.97 8.71
N ALA A 45 3.28 9.14 9.34
CA ALA A 45 2.29 9.73 10.24
C ALA A 45 0.97 10.07 9.53
N ASN A 46 1.04 10.42 8.24
CA ASN A 46 -0.11 10.77 7.42
C ASN A 46 -0.86 9.56 6.83
N MET A 47 -0.30 8.34 6.88
CA MET A 47 -0.99 7.14 6.39
C MET A 47 -2.29 6.91 7.15
N VAL A 48 -3.36 6.64 6.42
CA VAL A 48 -4.67 6.28 6.99
C VAL A 48 -4.79 4.76 7.13
N PHE A 49 -5.55 4.28 8.12
CA PHE A 49 -5.85 2.85 8.24
C PHE A 49 -7.00 2.42 7.32
N ILE A 50 -7.79 3.39 6.87
CA ILE A 50 -8.94 3.17 6.01
C ILE A 50 -9.19 4.41 5.17
N HIS A 51 -9.65 4.20 3.93
CA HIS A 51 -10.16 5.23 3.04
C HIS A 51 -11.55 4.83 2.54
N GLU A 52 -12.44 5.81 2.40
CA GLU A 52 -13.80 5.61 1.90
C GLU A 52 -14.09 6.65 0.81
N GLU A 53 -14.78 6.21 -0.23
CA GLU A 53 -15.23 7.04 -1.35
C GLU A 53 -16.67 6.64 -1.70
N ASP A 54 -17.57 7.61 -1.88
CA ASP A 54 -19.01 7.31 -1.96
C ASP A 54 -19.50 6.95 -3.37
N ASP A 55 -18.83 7.46 -4.41
CA ASP A 55 -19.32 7.38 -5.80
C ASP A 55 -18.22 6.89 -6.76
N VAL A 56 -17.96 5.59 -6.73
CA VAL A 56 -16.97 4.93 -7.59
C VAL A 56 -17.65 4.03 -8.61
N SER A 57 -17.34 4.23 -9.89
CA SER A 57 -17.84 3.40 -10.97
C SER A 57 -17.06 2.09 -11.09
N ILE A 58 -17.77 0.97 -11.29
CA ILE A 58 -17.19 -0.35 -11.56
C ILE A 58 -18.00 -1.08 -12.63
N GLU A 59 -17.31 -1.71 -13.58
CA GLU A 59 -17.93 -2.51 -14.63
C GLU A 59 -18.32 -3.90 -14.09
N THR A 60 -19.58 -4.28 -14.27
CA THR A 60 -20.16 -5.58 -13.89
C THR A 60 -20.80 -6.25 -15.10
N GLU A 61 -21.24 -7.50 -14.96
CA GLU A 61 -21.96 -8.21 -16.03
C GLU A 61 -23.26 -7.49 -16.43
N ASP A 62 -23.87 -6.73 -15.51
CA ASP A 62 -25.08 -5.93 -15.75
C ASP A 62 -24.76 -4.52 -16.32
N GLY A 63 -23.49 -4.23 -16.62
CA GLY A 63 -22.99 -2.91 -17.01
C GLY A 63 -22.30 -2.14 -15.88
N ILE A 64 -22.12 -0.82 -16.08
CA ILE A 64 -21.46 0.06 -15.11
C ILE A 64 -22.38 0.32 -13.91
N LYS A 65 -21.87 0.07 -12.70
CA LYS A 65 -22.52 0.39 -11.43
C LYS A 65 -21.71 1.45 -10.69
N TYR A 66 -22.41 2.28 -9.91
CA TYR A 66 -21.81 3.24 -8.99
C TYR A 66 -22.00 2.73 -7.58
N CYS A 67 -20.89 2.60 -6.85
CA CYS A 67 -20.83 1.96 -5.55
C CYS A 67 -19.99 2.82 -4.62
N LYS A 68 -20.25 2.67 -3.32
CA LYS A 68 -19.29 3.07 -2.30
C LYS A 68 -18.02 2.20 -2.41
N LEU A 69 -16.85 2.75 -2.11
CA LEU A 69 -15.59 2.04 -2.01
C LEU A 69 -15.02 2.19 -0.60
N ILE A 70 -14.48 1.10 -0.08
CA ILE A 70 -13.70 1.07 1.16
C ILE A 70 -12.36 0.41 0.85
N ASP A 71 -11.27 1.16 1.05
CA ASP A 71 -9.89 0.66 0.97
C ASP A 71 -9.33 0.47 2.38
N VAL A 72 -8.93 -0.76 2.67
CA VAL A 72 -8.36 -1.17 3.95
C VAL A 72 -7.33 -2.27 3.72
N HIS A 73 -6.17 -2.16 4.36
CA HIS A 73 -5.00 -2.97 4.01
C HIS A 73 -5.27 -4.48 3.93
N ALA A 74 -5.94 -5.06 4.93
CA ALA A 74 -6.29 -6.49 4.95
C ALA A 74 -7.78 -6.78 4.74
N GLY A 75 -8.68 -5.97 5.30
CA GLY A 75 -10.13 -6.19 5.18
C GLY A 75 -10.91 -5.80 6.43
N LEU A 76 -12.17 -6.23 6.52
CA LEU A 76 -13.05 -6.00 7.67
C LEU A 76 -13.50 -7.32 8.28
N GLU A 77 -13.62 -7.39 9.59
CA GLU A 77 -13.98 -8.62 10.29
C GLU A 77 -15.46 -8.96 10.11
N LYS A 78 -15.74 -10.24 9.87
CA LYS A 78 -17.10 -10.79 9.89
C LYS A 78 -17.69 -10.80 11.29
N GLY A 79 -19.01 -10.61 11.38
CA GLY A 79 -19.75 -10.70 12.64
C GLY A 79 -19.49 -9.55 13.62
N LYS A 80 -18.72 -8.53 13.22
CA LYS A 80 -18.54 -7.29 13.97
C LYS A 80 -19.23 -6.16 13.21
N ASN A 81 -19.82 -5.23 13.98
CA ASN A 81 -20.48 -4.07 13.40
C ASN A 81 -19.50 -3.27 12.53
N VAL A 82 -19.91 -2.97 11.30
CA VAL A 82 -19.02 -2.31 10.33
C VAL A 82 -18.71 -0.88 10.76
N GLU A 83 -19.73 -0.09 11.12
CA GLU A 83 -19.55 1.32 11.50
C GLU A 83 -18.58 1.49 12.68
N GLU A 84 -18.67 0.64 13.71
CA GLU A 84 -17.75 0.65 14.84
C GLU A 84 -16.31 0.27 14.44
N GLN A 85 -16.13 -0.64 13.47
CA GLN A 85 -14.81 -0.92 12.90
C GLN A 85 -14.27 0.31 12.17
N LEU A 86 -15.06 0.94 11.29
CA LEU A 86 -14.66 2.13 10.53
C LEU A 86 -14.25 3.28 11.47
N LYS A 87 -15.03 3.52 12.52
CA LYS A 87 -14.77 4.56 13.52
C LYS A 87 -13.42 4.37 14.22
N ARG A 88 -13.10 3.15 14.63
CA ARG A 88 -11.80 2.82 15.26
C ARG A 88 -10.62 3.00 14.30
N LEU A 89 -10.79 2.59 13.04
CA LEU A 89 -9.76 2.72 12.01
C LEU A 89 -9.50 4.20 11.67
N LYS A 90 -10.54 5.01 11.52
CA LYS A 90 -10.42 6.48 11.33
C LYS A 90 -9.71 7.16 12.50
N ALA A 91 -9.97 6.70 13.72
CA ALA A 91 -9.32 7.21 14.93
C ALA A 91 -7.87 6.73 15.10
N LYS A 92 -7.38 5.81 14.26
CA LYS A 92 -6.07 5.15 14.39
C LYS A 92 -5.85 4.60 15.83
N ASP A 93 -6.86 3.91 16.37
CA ASP A 93 -6.87 3.40 17.74
C ASP A 93 -5.65 2.47 18.02
N THR A 94 -4.66 2.98 18.75
CA THR A 94 -3.45 2.24 19.14
C THR A 94 -3.61 1.45 20.44
N GLY A 95 -4.82 1.43 21.04
CA GLY A 95 -5.11 0.64 22.25
C GLY A 95 -5.27 -0.86 21.98
N VAL A 96 -5.24 -1.27 20.71
CA VAL A 96 -5.44 -2.66 20.28
C VAL A 96 -4.10 -3.30 19.92
N SER A 97 -3.78 -4.44 20.55
CA SER A 97 -2.49 -5.13 20.35
C SER A 97 -2.29 -5.64 18.91
N LYS A 98 -3.38 -6.00 18.22
CA LYS A 98 -3.35 -6.46 16.83
C LYS A 98 -4.60 -5.97 16.10
N VAL A 99 -4.41 -5.08 15.14
CA VAL A 99 -5.51 -4.55 14.33
C VAL A 99 -5.79 -5.53 13.19
N GLU A 100 -6.88 -6.31 13.30
CA GLU A 100 -7.23 -7.33 12.31
C GLU A 100 -7.46 -6.74 10.91
N ALA A 101 -7.93 -5.50 10.81
CA ALA A 101 -8.07 -4.81 9.53
C ALA A 101 -6.74 -4.57 8.78
N LEU A 102 -5.60 -4.68 9.47
CA LEU A 102 -4.25 -4.53 8.91
C LEU A 102 -3.44 -5.83 8.96
N SER A 103 -3.90 -6.86 9.67
CA SER A 103 -3.09 -8.06 9.97
C SER A 103 -3.86 -9.38 9.87
N GLY A 104 -5.18 -9.31 9.69
CA GLY A 104 -6.06 -10.46 9.57
C GLY A 104 -5.79 -11.26 8.30
N ARG A 105 -6.35 -12.47 8.24
CA ARG A 105 -6.23 -13.37 7.08
C ARG A 105 -7.63 -13.83 6.68
N LYS A 106 -8.00 -15.08 6.98
CA LYS A 106 -9.31 -15.65 6.66
C LYS A 106 -10.49 -14.89 7.27
N ASN A 107 -10.30 -14.29 8.44
CA ASN A 107 -11.35 -13.55 9.17
C ASN A 107 -11.76 -12.22 8.52
N VAL A 108 -10.94 -11.68 7.62
CA VAL A 108 -11.15 -10.38 6.97
C VAL A 108 -11.25 -10.45 5.45
N GLN A 109 -11.20 -11.66 4.89
CA GLN A 109 -11.08 -11.86 3.44
C GLN A 109 -12.39 -11.62 2.68
N ASP A 110 -13.53 -11.95 3.28
CA ASP A 110 -14.82 -11.84 2.60
C ASP A 110 -15.59 -10.60 3.09
N ILE A 111 -16.43 -10.04 2.23
CA ILE A 111 -17.24 -8.86 2.51
C ILE A 111 -18.16 -9.13 3.72
N PRO A 112 -18.15 -8.28 4.77
CA PRO A 112 -19.10 -8.38 5.88
C PRO A 112 -20.55 -8.32 5.40
N GLN A 113 -21.44 -9.07 6.05
CA GLN A 113 -22.86 -9.16 5.65
C GLN A 113 -23.56 -7.80 5.53
N GLU A 114 -23.28 -6.86 6.45
CA GLU A 114 -23.83 -5.49 6.43
C GLU A 114 -23.51 -4.73 5.13
N LEU A 115 -22.43 -5.08 4.44
CA LEU A 115 -21.99 -4.45 3.18
C LEU A 115 -22.46 -5.20 1.93
N THR A 116 -23.20 -6.31 2.10
CA THR A 116 -23.81 -7.04 0.97
C THR A 116 -25.15 -6.45 0.57
N GLU A 117 -25.84 -5.73 1.47
CA GLU A 117 -27.14 -5.11 1.21
C GLU A 117 -27.02 -3.86 0.32
N LYS A 118 -25.94 -3.09 0.50
CA LYS A 118 -25.63 -1.89 -0.30
C LYS A 118 -24.34 -2.15 -1.07
N PRO A 119 -24.38 -2.22 -2.41
CA PRO A 119 -23.19 -2.49 -3.23
C PRO A 119 -22.00 -1.63 -2.80
N THR A 120 -20.99 -2.27 -2.23
CA THR A 120 -19.78 -1.63 -1.71
C THR A 120 -18.57 -2.40 -2.19
N ILE A 121 -17.65 -1.70 -2.86
CA ILE A 121 -16.36 -2.23 -3.28
C ILE A 121 -15.46 -2.29 -2.05
N ILE A 122 -14.91 -3.46 -1.74
CA ILE A 122 -13.87 -3.63 -0.73
C ILE A 122 -12.56 -3.88 -1.44
N VAL A 123 -11.61 -2.96 -1.30
CA VAL A 123 -10.26 -3.11 -1.84
C VAL A 123 -9.30 -3.41 -0.69
N SER A 124 -8.45 -4.42 -0.87
CA SER A 124 -7.38 -4.76 0.07
C SER A 124 -6.13 -5.25 -0.66
N GLY A 125 -4.99 -5.21 0.02
CA GLY A 125 -3.73 -5.82 -0.40
C GLY A 125 -3.42 -7.03 0.48
N HIS A 126 -2.25 -7.03 1.12
CA HIS A 126 -1.83 -7.86 2.28
C HIS A 126 -1.78 -9.39 2.12
N HIS A 127 -2.70 -9.98 1.37
CA HIS A 127 -2.94 -11.42 1.32
C HIS A 127 -1.98 -12.19 0.43
N GLY A 128 -1.03 -11.52 -0.24
CA GLY A 128 -0.06 -12.15 -1.14
C GLY A 128 -0.72 -12.86 -2.32
N LYS A 129 -1.84 -12.32 -2.81
CA LYS A 129 -2.55 -12.83 -3.98
C LYS A 129 -3.25 -11.72 -4.74
N LEU A 130 -3.48 -11.95 -6.03
CA LEU A 130 -4.42 -11.21 -6.84
C LEU A 130 -5.73 -12.01 -6.91
N HIS A 131 -6.83 -11.45 -6.40
CA HIS A 131 -8.13 -12.11 -6.39
C HIS A 131 -9.24 -11.08 -6.58
N ILE A 132 -10.08 -11.29 -7.59
CA ILE A 132 -11.20 -10.43 -7.94
C ILE A 132 -12.45 -11.30 -7.89
N ASP A 133 -13.35 -10.99 -6.95
CA ASP A 133 -14.63 -11.67 -6.81
C ASP A 133 -15.75 -10.65 -6.58
N GLY A 134 -16.50 -10.35 -7.65
CA GLY A 134 -17.53 -9.33 -7.63
C GLY A 134 -17.01 -7.95 -7.19
N LEU A 135 -17.41 -7.52 -5.99
CA LEU A 135 -17.02 -6.26 -5.37
C LEU A 135 -15.86 -6.41 -4.36
N SER A 136 -15.34 -7.62 -4.15
CA SER A 136 -14.17 -7.90 -3.32
C SER A 136 -12.91 -7.93 -4.18
N LEU A 137 -12.02 -6.96 -3.99
CA LEU A 137 -10.82 -6.75 -4.78
C LEU A 137 -9.59 -6.90 -3.88
N ILE A 138 -8.87 -8.01 -4.01
CA ILE A 138 -7.60 -8.26 -3.31
C ILE A 138 -6.47 -8.10 -4.32
N ILE A 139 -5.66 -7.04 -4.19
CA ILE A 139 -4.63 -6.63 -5.13
C ILE A 139 -3.25 -6.66 -4.45
N ASP A 140 -2.69 -7.87 -4.29
CA ASP A 140 -1.35 -8.07 -3.72
C ASP A 140 -0.64 -9.24 -4.41
N GLU A 141 -0.52 -9.18 -5.73
CA GLU A 141 0.16 -10.22 -6.53
C GLU A 141 1.63 -10.43 -6.12
N GLY A 142 2.28 -9.33 -5.71
CA GLY A 142 3.68 -9.30 -5.32
C GLY A 142 3.96 -10.06 -4.02
N GLY A 143 3.16 -9.82 -2.98
CA GLY A 143 3.36 -10.43 -1.66
C GLY A 143 4.74 -10.16 -1.04
N GLY A 144 5.45 -9.13 -1.52
CA GLY A 144 6.84 -8.83 -1.12
C GLY A 144 7.90 -9.80 -1.67
N LEU A 145 7.55 -10.68 -2.61
CA LEU A 145 8.48 -11.62 -3.23
C LEU A 145 9.22 -10.97 -4.42
N PRO A 146 10.56 -11.11 -4.54
CA PRO A 146 11.35 -10.39 -5.55
C PRO A 146 10.97 -10.66 -7.02
N ASN A 147 10.42 -11.84 -7.29
CA ASN A 147 10.14 -12.30 -8.65
C ASN A 147 8.64 -12.23 -9.00
N ASN A 148 7.80 -11.76 -8.08
CA ASN A 148 6.38 -11.59 -8.34
C ASN A 148 6.12 -10.13 -8.76
N PRO A 149 5.25 -9.90 -9.76
CA PRO A 149 4.93 -8.56 -10.20
C PRO A 149 4.13 -7.80 -9.15
N VAL A 150 4.26 -6.48 -9.15
CA VAL A 150 3.35 -5.58 -8.45
C VAL A 150 2.22 -5.21 -9.40
N ALA A 151 0.99 -5.51 -9.00
CA ALA A 151 -0.21 -5.25 -9.77
C ALA A 151 -1.00 -4.07 -9.23
N ALA A 152 -1.73 -3.39 -10.11
CA ALA A 152 -2.78 -2.46 -9.77
C ALA A 152 -4.05 -2.77 -10.59
N ILE A 153 -5.21 -2.41 -10.04
CA ILE A 153 -6.49 -2.50 -10.73
C ILE A 153 -6.96 -1.10 -11.14
N VAL A 154 -7.42 -0.98 -12.38
CA VAL A 154 -7.97 0.27 -12.94
C VAL A 154 -9.49 0.14 -13.00
N LEU A 155 -10.18 1.01 -12.28
CA LEU A 155 -11.64 1.16 -12.35
C LEU A 155 -12.02 2.24 -13.39
N PRO A 156 -13.16 2.11 -14.11
CA PRO A 156 -14.21 1.10 -13.92
C PRO A 156 -13.92 -0.28 -14.52
N SER A 157 -13.02 -0.39 -15.50
CA SER A 157 -12.88 -1.59 -16.35
C SER A 157 -12.34 -2.85 -15.66
N LYS A 158 -11.92 -2.73 -14.40
CA LYS A 158 -11.20 -3.76 -13.62
C LYS A 158 -9.95 -4.28 -14.34
N LYS A 159 -9.33 -3.45 -15.19
CA LYS A 159 -8.12 -3.83 -15.93
C LYS A 159 -6.97 -3.96 -14.94
N ILE A 160 -6.27 -5.09 -14.98
CA ILE A 160 -5.03 -5.28 -14.22
C ILE A 160 -3.87 -4.75 -15.04
N VAL A 161 -3.05 -3.90 -14.40
CA VAL A 161 -1.77 -3.42 -14.91
C VAL A 161 -0.66 -3.89 -13.98
N ARG A 162 0.47 -4.30 -14.54
CA ARG A 162 1.64 -4.79 -13.80
C ARG A 162 2.88 -3.97 -14.13
N ASP A 163 3.83 -3.93 -13.21
CA ASP A 163 5.15 -3.35 -13.45
C ASP A 163 5.93 -4.07 -14.57
N THR A 164 5.60 -5.34 -14.83
CA THR A 164 6.19 -6.16 -15.90
C THR A 164 5.48 -6.02 -17.25
N ASP A 165 4.41 -5.23 -17.36
CA ASP A 165 3.69 -5.07 -18.62
C ASP A 165 4.51 -4.24 -19.62
N ASN A 166 4.71 -4.79 -20.82
CA ASN A 166 5.29 -4.06 -21.94
C ASN A 166 4.21 -3.26 -22.67
N VAL A 167 3.86 -2.10 -22.12
CA VAL A 167 2.87 -1.22 -22.76
C VAL A 167 3.54 -0.54 -23.95
N VAL A 168 3.30 -1.07 -25.16
CA VAL A 168 3.69 -0.38 -26.39
C VAL A 168 2.91 0.93 -26.41
N LYS A 169 3.61 2.07 -26.41
CA LYS A 169 2.98 3.36 -26.66
C LYS A 169 2.46 3.32 -28.10
N GLU A 170 1.14 3.25 -28.27
CA GLU A 170 0.53 3.62 -29.55
C GLU A 170 0.86 5.11 -29.77
N LEU A 171 1.62 5.39 -30.83
CA LEU A 171 2.01 6.73 -31.29
C LEU A 171 0.87 7.37 -32.09
#